data_AF-A0A834ANR2-F1
#
_entry.id   AF-A0A834ANR2-F1
#
_cell.length_a   1.000
_cell.length_b   1.000
_cell.length_c   1.000
_cell.angle_alpha   90.00
_cell.angle_beta   90.00
_cell.angle_gamma   90.00
#
_symmetry.space_group_name_H-M   'P 1'
#
loop_
_entity.id
_entity.type
_entity.pdbx_description
1 polymer ?
#
loop_
_entity_poly.entity_id
_entity_poly.type
_entity_poly.pdbx_seq_one_letter_code
_entity_poly.pdbx_strand_id
1 'polypeptide(L)'
;MAGDSEPESEVFELTDFTTASEWERFISRVEEVLNDWKLIGNSLGKPLEKGIYTSGTWEEKSDEILFADFKFSITHHYLVQESTDKEGNDEMLEDAIPQSMQDLLCMNNDFPPRAHCLVRWYGLREFVVIAPAANSDAVLSESKCNLLLSSVSIALGNTGCQVPLFVQIHHKWRRMYVGECQGPGVRTDFEMVHLRKVPNQYTHLSGLLDIFKSKIVSWH
;
A
#
# COMPACT_ATOMS: atom_id res chain seq x y z
N MET A 1 4.21 -38.05 65.61
CA MET A 1 3.76 -36.74 65.09
C MET A 1 4.28 -36.66 63.66
N ALA A 2 3.43 -36.97 62.68
CA ALA A 2 3.75 -36.84 61.26
C ALA A 2 3.52 -35.38 60.87
N GLY A 3 4.57 -34.71 60.38
CA GLY A 3 4.47 -33.38 59.79
C GLY A 3 4.24 -33.55 58.30
N ASP A 4 3.02 -33.25 57.86
CA ASP A 4 2.62 -33.19 56.46
C ASP A 4 3.24 -31.94 55.84
N SER A 5 4.18 -32.12 54.91
CA SER A 5 4.70 -31.07 54.05
C SER A 5 4.02 -31.21 52.69
N GLU A 6 2.93 -30.48 52.48
CA GLU A 6 2.32 -30.33 51.16
C GLU A 6 3.31 -29.60 50.23
N PRO A 7 3.61 -30.11 49.03
CA PRO A 7 4.37 -29.36 48.05
C PRO A 7 3.48 -28.24 47.49
N GLU A 8 3.93 -26.99 47.61
CA GLU A 8 3.35 -25.85 46.90
C GLU A 8 3.27 -26.22 45.41
N SER A 9 2.04 -26.34 44.88
CA SER A 9 1.85 -26.60 43.47
C SER A 9 2.39 -25.41 42.68
N GLU A 10 3.46 -25.61 41.92
CA GLU A 10 3.92 -24.66 40.90
C GLU A 10 2.73 -24.37 39.97
N VAL A 11 2.09 -23.21 40.18
CA VAL A 11 1.10 -22.68 39.25
C VAL A 11 1.89 -22.28 38.02
N PHE A 12 1.90 -23.15 37.02
CA PHE A 12 2.42 -22.81 35.69
C PHE A 12 1.63 -21.60 35.17
N GLU A 13 2.30 -20.46 35.05
CA GLU A 13 1.80 -19.33 34.28
C GLU A 13 1.67 -19.78 32.82
N LEU A 14 0.45 -20.16 32.44
CA LEU A 14 0.09 -20.33 31.03
C LEU A 14 0.15 -18.95 30.40
N THR A 15 1.25 -18.65 29.70
CA THR A 15 1.33 -17.48 28.83
C THR A 15 0.23 -17.59 27.79
N ASP A 16 -0.77 -16.73 27.90
CA ASP A 16 -1.93 -16.73 27.01
C ASP A 16 -1.56 -16.11 25.66
N PHE A 17 -1.45 -16.95 24.63
CA PHE A 17 -1.21 -16.53 23.25
C PHE A 17 -2.51 -16.24 22.48
N THR A 18 -3.67 -16.25 23.16
CA THR A 18 -4.98 -16.04 22.50
C THR A 18 -5.38 -14.57 22.40
N THR A 19 -4.70 -13.66 23.08
CA THR A 19 -4.92 -12.22 22.90
C THR A 19 -4.25 -11.74 21.62
N ALA A 20 -5.03 -11.19 20.68
CA ALA A 20 -4.49 -10.57 19.48
C ALA A 20 -3.35 -9.59 19.83
N SER A 21 -2.28 -9.63 19.07
CA SER A 21 -1.19 -8.67 19.16
C SER A 21 -1.60 -7.30 18.62
N GLU A 22 -0.88 -6.24 18.99
CA GLU A 22 -1.08 -4.89 18.41
C GLU A 22 -0.93 -4.89 16.88
N TRP A 23 -0.07 -5.78 16.37
CA TRP A 23 0.12 -5.95 14.94
C TRP A 23 -1.08 -6.59 14.25
N GLU A 24 -1.66 -7.65 14.81
CA GLU A 24 -2.88 -8.26 14.30
C GLU A 24 -4.06 -7.30 14.38
N ARG A 25 -4.22 -6.55 15.49
CA ARG A 25 -5.25 -5.51 15.61
C ARG A 25 -5.12 -4.44 14.53
N PHE A 26 -3.90 -4.00 14.24
CA PHE A 26 -3.64 -3.03 13.19
C PHE A 26 -4.01 -3.58 11.80
N ILE A 27 -3.63 -4.82 11.49
CA ILE A 27 -4.00 -5.48 10.23
C ILE A 27 -5.52 -5.56 10.11
N SER A 28 -6.21 -6.08 11.12
CA SER A 28 -7.68 -6.18 11.11
C SER A 28 -8.36 -4.82 10.93
N ARG A 29 -7.80 -3.75 11.52
CA ARG A 29 -8.34 -2.40 11.32
C ARG A 29 -8.15 -1.89 9.89
N VAL A 30 -7.01 -2.19 9.25
CA VAL A 30 -6.81 -1.87 7.83
C VAL A 30 -7.81 -2.65 6.97
N GLU A 31 -7.98 -3.94 7.21
CA GLU A 31 -8.95 -4.79 6.48
C GLU A 31 -10.39 -4.28 6.62
N GLU A 32 -10.79 -3.88 7.83
CA GLU A 32 -12.10 -3.28 8.10
C GLU A 32 -12.32 -2.01 7.27
N VAL A 33 -11.34 -1.10 7.25
CA VAL A 33 -11.43 0.14 6.46
C VAL A 33 -11.54 -0.16 4.96
N LEU A 34 -10.77 -1.15 4.44
CA LEU A 34 -10.86 -1.56 3.04
C LEU A 34 -12.24 -2.15 2.71
N ASN A 35 -12.82 -2.93 3.63
CA ASN A 35 -14.16 -3.47 3.51
C ASN A 35 -15.23 -2.38 3.50
N ASP A 36 -15.18 -1.46 4.46
CA ASP A 36 -16.13 -0.36 4.60
C ASP A 36 -16.14 0.54 3.36
N TRP A 37 -14.97 0.73 2.75
CA TRP A 37 -14.83 1.48 1.50
C TRP A 37 -15.15 0.67 0.24
N LYS A 38 -15.51 -0.60 0.38
CA LYS A 38 -15.83 -1.55 -0.71
C LYS A 38 -14.69 -1.75 -1.70
N LEU A 39 -13.46 -1.79 -1.19
CA LEU A 39 -12.24 -2.02 -1.96
C LEU A 39 -11.84 -3.50 -2.03
N ILE A 40 -12.71 -4.40 -1.55
CA ILE A 40 -12.49 -5.85 -1.55
C ILE A 40 -12.65 -6.42 -2.97
N GLY A 41 -11.74 -7.31 -3.35
CA GLY A 41 -11.77 -8.04 -4.61
C GLY A 41 -11.26 -7.24 -5.81
N ASN A 42 -11.63 -7.70 -7.00
CA ASN A 42 -11.22 -7.09 -8.26
C ASN A 42 -12.24 -6.03 -8.72
N SER A 43 -11.74 -4.86 -9.13
CA SER A 43 -12.54 -3.88 -9.85
C SER A 43 -11.77 -3.40 -11.08
N LEU A 44 -12.29 -3.76 -12.26
CA LEU A 44 -11.79 -3.25 -13.53
C LEU A 44 -12.58 -1.99 -13.88
N GLY A 45 -11.85 -0.90 -14.09
CA GLY A 45 -12.38 0.38 -14.54
C GLY A 45 -12.43 0.45 -16.07
N LYS A 46 -13.20 1.40 -16.60
CA LYS A 46 -13.17 1.70 -18.04
C LYS A 46 -11.79 2.26 -18.43
N PRO A 47 -11.35 2.10 -19.68
CA PRO A 47 -10.16 2.81 -20.16
C PRO A 47 -10.28 4.32 -19.93
N LEU A 48 -9.21 4.95 -19.44
CA LEU A 48 -9.20 6.38 -19.15
C LEU A 48 -9.07 7.20 -20.43
N GLU A 49 -9.87 8.26 -20.51
CA GLU A 49 -9.71 9.29 -21.53
C GLU A 49 -8.40 10.07 -21.33
N LYS A 50 -7.92 10.66 -22.41
CA LYS A 50 -6.69 11.46 -22.40
C LYS A 50 -6.89 12.77 -21.63
N GLY A 51 -6.01 13.05 -20.69
CA GLY A 51 -6.01 14.27 -19.87
C GLY A 51 -6.88 14.19 -18.61
N ILE A 52 -7.56 13.07 -18.35
CA ILE A 52 -8.55 12.94 -17.27
C ILE A 52 -7.95 13.13 -15.88
N TYR A 53 -6.65 12.84 -15.67
CA TYR A 53 -5.99 13.11 -14.38
C TYR A 53 -5.92 14.61 -14.04
N THR A 54 -6.07 15.50 -15.02
CA THR A 54 -6.09 16.95 -14.80
C THR A 54 -7.50 17.54 -14.86
N SER A 55 -8.37 17.02 -15.73
CA SER A 55 -9.73 17.55 -15.92
C SER A 55 -10.79 16.88 -15.06
N GLY A 56 -10.57 15.65 -14.62
CA GLY A 56 -11.53 14.87 -13.86
C GLY A 56 -11.64 15.27 -12.39
N THR A 57 -12.75 14.88 -11.77
CA THR A 57 -13.03 15.13 -10.36
C THR A 57 -12.37 14.08 -9.49
N TRP A 58 -11.52 14.51 -8.56
CA TRP A 58 -10.90 13.64 -7.56
C TRP A 58 -11.64 13.76 -6.23
N GLU A 59 -11.89 12.63 -5.60
CA GLU A 59 -12.45 12.54 -4.27
C GLU A 59 -11.49 11.82 -3.32
N GLU A 60 -11.67 12.09 -2.02
CA GLU A 60 -10.93 11.41 -0.97
C GLU A 60 -11.84 11.01 0.19
N LYS A 61 -11.55 9.85 0.78
CA LYS A 61 -12.16 9.37 2.02
C LYS A 61 -11.05 9.07 3.01
N SER A 62 -11.19 9.51 4.25
CA SER A 62 -10.17 9.31 5.27
C SER A 62 -10.75 8.71 6.53
N ASP A 63 -9.96 7.90 7.22
CA ASP A 63 -10.23 7.38 8.55
C ASP A 63 -8.92 7.40 9.38
N GLU A 64 -9.04 7.25 10.70
CA GLU A 64 -7.91 7.12 11.61
C GLU A 64 -7.71 5.65 12.02
N ILE A 65 -6.45 5.23 12.04
CA ILE A 65 -6.04 3.89 12.50
C ILE A 65 -4.89 3.99 13.49
N LEU A 66 -4.80 3.02 14.38
CA LEU A 66 -3.87 2.99 15.51
C LEU A 66 -2.99 1.75 15.44
N PHE A 67 -1.68 1.94 15.59
CA PHE A 67 -0.75 0.86 15.89
C PHE A 67 -0.18 1.12 17.29
N ALA A 68 -0.61 0.35 18.29
CA ALA A 68 -0.40 0.69 19.70
C ALA A 68 -0.79 2.17 19.95
N ASP A 69 0.15 3.00 20.42
CA ASP A 69 -0.08 4.41 20.71
C ASP A 69 0.13 5.34 19.51
N PHE A 70 0.50 4.80 18.35
CA PHE A 70 0.84 5.59 17.17
C PHE A 70 -0.35 5.75 16.24
N LYS A 71 -0.73 7.00 15.97
CA LYS A 71 -1.84 7.36 15.08
C LYS A 71 -1.40 7.53 13.63
N PHE A 72 -2.13 6.88 12.73
CA PHE A 72 -2.05 7.07 11.30
C PHE A 72 -3.40 7.56 10.77
N SER A 73 -3.35 8.34 9.70
CA SER A 73 -4.49 8.56 8.81
C SER A 73 -4.37 7.59 7.64
N ILE A 74 -5.46 6.88 7.34
CA ILE A 74 -5.60 6.12 6.10
C ILE A 74 -6.53 6.92 5.18
N THR A 75 -6.09 7.20 3.96
CA THR A 75 -6.82 8.03 3.00
C THR A 75 -6.91 7.32 1.67
N HIS A 76 -8.13 7.09 1.20
CA HIS A 76 -8.43 6.63 -0.15
C HIS A 76 -8.55 7.82 -1.09
N HIS A 77 -7.79 7.80 -2.19
CA HIS A 77 -7.84 8.79 -3.25
C HIS A 77 -8.30 8.12 -4.55
N TYR A 78 -9.33 8.64 -5.20
CA TYR A 78 -9.85 8.07 -6.43
C TYR A 78 -10.38 9.13 -7.39
N LEU A 79 -10.22 8.84 -8.68
CA LEU A 79 -10.83 9.59 -9.77
C LEU A 79 -12.28 9.14 -9.94
N VAL A 80 -13.23 10.06 -9.72
CA VAL A 80 -14.66 9.79 -9.88
C VAL A 80 -14.95 9.44 -11.34
N GLN A 81 -15.55 8.26 -11.54
CA GLN A 81 -15.96 7.74 -12.85
C GLN A 81 -17.45 7.42 -12.82
N GLU A 82 -18.15 7.65 -13.93
CA GLU A 82 -19.56 7.25 -14.06
C GLU A 82 -19.69 5.73 -14.01
N SER A 83 -20.35 5.23 -12.97
CA SER A 83 -20.65 3.81 -12.79
C SER A 83 -21.54 3.34 -13.93
N THR A 84 -21.04 2.44 -14.78
CA THR A 84 -21.93 1.51 -15.46
C THR A 84 -22.36 0.50 -14.42
N ASP A 85 -23.67 0.37 -14.22
CA ASP A 85 -24.25 -0.73 -13.46
C ASP A 85 -23.55 -2.03 -13.87
N LYS A 86 -23.08 -2.77 -12.86
CA LYS A 86 -22.37 -4.05 -13.04
C LYS A 86 -23.37 -5.09 -13.56
N GLU A 87 -23.77 -5.00 -14.81
CA GLU A 87 -24.42 -6.10 -15.51
C GLU A 87 -23.35 -7.09 -15.95
N GLY A 88 -23.31 -8.19 -15.19
CA GLY A 88 -22.56 -9.42 -15.36
C GLY A 88 -21.72 -9.57 -16.63
N ASN A 89 -20.41 -9.52 -16.44
CA ASN A 89 -19.56 -10.53 -17.05
C ASN A 89 -18.43 -10.87 -16.08
N ASP A 90 -18.74 -11.72 -15.11
CA ASP A 90 -17.76 -12.34 -14.20
C ASP A 90 -17.02 -13.47 -14.93
N GLU A 91 -16.58 -13.20 -16.16
CA GLU A 91 -15.48 -13.96 -16.74
C GLU A 91 -14.23 -13.33 -16.15
N MET A 92 -13.86 -13.79 -14.95
CA MET A 92 -12.49 -13.66 -14.46
C MET A 92 -11.58 -14.27 -15.53
N LEU A 93 -11.06 -13.43 -16.43
CA LEU A 93 -9.87 -13.80 -17.17
C LEU A 93 -8.80 -14.03 -16.11
N GLU A 94 -8.47 -15.31 -15.87
CA GLU A 94 -7.43 -15.71 -14.92
C GLU A 94 -6.09 -15.01 -15.20
N ASP A 95 -5.90 -14.50 -16.43
CA ASP A 95 -4.71 -13.78 -16.89
C ASP A 95 -4.86 -12.23 -16.90
N ALA A 96 -5.98 -11.67 -16.42
CA ALA A 96 -6.18 -10.22 -16.43
C ALA A 96 -5.27 -9.53 -15.41
N ILE A 97 -4.35 -8.68 -15.89
CA ILE A 97 -3.51 -7.86 -15.03
C ILE A 97 -4.36 -6.86 -14.21
N PRO A 98 -4.00 -6.59 -12.94
CA PRO A 98 -4.72 -5.65 -12.08
C PRO A 98 -4.89 -4.28 -12.74
N GLN A 99 -5.99 -3.59 -12.42
CA GLN A 99 -6.30 -2.27 -12.97
C GLN A 99 -5.16 -1.27 -12.75
N SER A 100 -4.53 -1.29 -11.57
CA SER A 100 -3.38 -0.46 -11.23
C SER A 100 -2.18 -0.69 -12.14
N MET A 101 -1.97 -1.92 -12.62
CA MET A 101 -0.90 -2.26 -13.55
C MET A 101 -1.23 -1.79 -14.97
N GLN A 102 -2.50 -1.89 -15.39
CA GLN A 102 -2.95 -1.32 -16.67
C GLN A 102 -2.74 0.20 -16.70
N ASP A 103 -3.03 0.86 -15.58
CA ASP A 103 -2.84 2.30 -15.40
C ASP A 103 -1.36 2.68 -15.45
N LEU A 104 -0.50 1.94 -14.74
CA LEU A 104 0.95 2.12 -14.72
C LEU A 104 1.56 2.03 -16.13
N LEU A 105 1.01 1.18 -16.99
CA LEU A 105 1.49 0.97 -18.36
C LEU A 105 0.85 1.95 -19.37
N CYS A 106 -0.13 2.77 -18.95
CA CYS A 106 -0.89 3.63 -19.83
C CYS A 106 -0.24 5.01 -20.01
N MET A 107 0.27 5.28 -21.21
CA MET A 107 0.93 6.55 -21.53
C MET A 107 -0.02 7.73 -21.80
N ASN A 108 -1.34 7.51 -21.81
CA ASN A 108 -2.31 8.54 -22.22
C ASN A 108 -2.36 9.72 -21.25
N ASN A 109 -2.06 9.49 -19.98
CA ASN A 109 -2.17 10.47 -18.91
C ASN A 109 -0.84 10.76 -18.23
N ASP A 110 0.28 10.47 -18.90
CA ASP A 110 1.61 10.74 -18.38
C ASP A 110 1.85 12.23 -18.12
N PHE A 111 2.60 12.52 -17.06
CA PHE A 111 3.06 13.86 -16.67
C PHE A 111 1.93 14.91 -16.47
N PRO A 112 0.90 14.61 -15.66
CA PRO A 112 -0.15 15.59 -15.40
C PRO A 112 0.41 16.83 -14.68
N PRO A 113 0.13 18.06 -15.17
CA PRO A 113 0.70 19.29 -14.62
C PRO A 113 0.19 19.59 -13.20
N ARG A 114 -1.03 19.15 -12.87
CA ARG A 114 -1.66 19.32 -11.55
C ARG A 114 -2.34 18.01 -11.13
N ALA A 115 -1.64 17.23 -10.31
CA ALA A 115 -2.17 16.00 -9.72
C ALA A 115 -1.43 15.67 -8.43
N HIS A 116 -1.97 14.73 -7.66
CA HIS A 116 -1.26 14.13 -6.54
C HIS A 116 0.07 13.51 -7.02
N CYS A 117 1.09 13.50 -6.16
CA CYS A 117 2.43 13.05 -6.55
C CYS A 117 2.45 11.58 -7.00
N LEU A 118 1.72 10.70 -6.33
CA LEU A 118 1.59 9.29 -6.72
C LEU A 118 0.91 9.11 -8.09
N VAL A 119 -0.06 9.96 -8.44
CA VAL A 119 -0.67 9.98 -9.78
C VAL A 119 0.37 10.39 -10.81
N ARG A 120 1.20 11.40 -10.52
CA ARG A 120 2.25 11.86 -11.44
C ARG A 120 3.38 10.83 -11.62
N TRP A 121 3.72 10.10 -10.57
CA TRP A 121 4.86 9.18 -10.59
C TRP A 121 4.51 7.78 -11.08
N TYR A 122 3.30 7.31 -10.79
CA TYR A 122 2.86 5.95 -11.12
C TYR A 122 1.64 5.89 -12.03
N GLY A 123 1.05 7.02 -12.41
CA GLY A 123 -0.07 7.04 -13.35
C GLY A 123 -1.33 6.36 -12.82
N LEU A 124 -1.55 6.32 -11.49
CA LEU A 124 -2.67 5.61 -10.86
C LEU A 124 -3.96 6.44 -10.83
N ARG A 125 -5.12 5.82 -11.08
CA ARG A 125 -6.44 6.46 -10.94
C ARG A 125 -7.04 6.36 -9.54
N GLU A 126 -6.56 5.40 -8.76
CA GLU A 126 -7.10 5.02 -7.46
C GLU A 126 -5.98 4.41 -6.60
N PHE A 127 -5.86 4.85 -5.35
CA PHE A 127 -4.85 4.36 -4.40
C PHE A 127 -5.20 4.76 -2.97
N VAL A 128 -4.64 4.04 -2.00
CA VAL A 128 -4.78 4.32 -0.57
C VAL A 128 -3.43 4.73 0.01
N VAL A 129 -3.42 5.72 0.90
CA VAL A 129 -2.22 6.19 1.61
C VAL A 129 -2.43 6.06 3.12
N ILE A 130 -1.56 5.33 3.78
CA ILE A 130 -1.37 5.34 5.23
C ILE A 130 -0.24 6.32 5.55
N ALA A 131 -0.56 7.39 6.26
CA ALA A 131 0.41 8.41 6.65
C ALA A 131 0.35 8.68 8.15
N PRO A 132 1.46 9.07 8.80
CA PRO A 132 1.39 9.49 10.20
C PRO A 132 0.41 10.66 10.36
N ALA A 133 -0.50 10.55 11.34
CA ALA A 133 -1.49 11.60 11.62
C ALA A 133 -0.80 12.95 11.92
N ALA A 134 -1.50 14.09 11.77
CA ALA A 134 -0.91 15.43 11.80
C ALA A 134 0.11 15.65 12.93
N ASN A 135 -0.21 15.18 14.15
CA ASN A 135 0.60 15.34 15.36
C ASN A 135 1.46 14.12 15.73
N SER A 136 1.53 13.10 14.87
CA SER A 136 2.37 11.93 15.05
C SER A 136 3.76 12.13 14.45
N ASP A 137 4.75 11.44 15.02
CA ASP A 137 6.12 11.42 14.51
C ASP A 137 6.21 10.86 13.08
N ALA A 138 7.32 11.13 12.39
CA ALA A 138 7.59 10.53 11.10
C ALA A 138 8.00 9.05 11.22
N VAL A 139 7.68 8.22 10.23
CA VAL A 139 8.20 6.85 10.14
C VAL A 139 9.60 6.90 9.53
N LEU A 140 10.62 6.88 10.41
CA LEU A 140 12.03 7.02 10.00
C LEU A 140 12.81 5.71 10.05
N SER A 141 12.42 4.76 10.90
CA SER A 141 13.16 3.51 11.09
C SER A 141 12.73 2.45 10.08
N GLU A 142 13.72 1.76 9.52
CA GLU A 142 13.51 0.67 8.56
C GLU A 142 12.61 -0.43 9.13
N SER A 143 12.80 -0.80 10.40
CA SER A 143 11.95 -1.78 11.06
C SER A 143 10.47 -1.37 11.12
N LYS A 144 10.16 -0.08 11.30
CA LYS A 144 8.77 0.42 11.27
C LYS A 144 8.21 0.39 9.86
N CYS A 145 9.01 0.79 8.86
CA CYS A 145 8.63 0.70 7.46
C CYS A 145 8.29 -0.75 7.07
N ASN A 146 9.16 -1.69 7.40
CA ASN A 146 8.98 -3.11 7.07
C ASN A 146 7.78 -3.72 7.79
N LEU A 147 7.50 -3.31 9.03
CA LEU A 147 6.32 -3.75 9.76
C LEU A 147 5.03 -3.20 9.13
N LEU A 148 4.99 -1.92 8.75
CA LEU A 148 3.80 -1.35 8.10
C LEU A 148 3.57 -1.98 6.72
N LEU A 149 4.64 -2.19 5.94
CA LEU A 149 4.55 -2.87 4.65
C LEU A 149 4.11 -4.33 4.80
N SER A 150 4.59 -5.06 5.81
CA SER A 150 4.13 -6.44 6.04
C SER A 150 2.65 -6.48 6.45
N SER A 151 2.20 -5.53 7.29
CA SER A 151 0.79 -5.39 7.62
C SER A 151 -0.06 -5.10 6.38
N VAL A 152 0.39 -4.21 5.50
CA VAL A 152 -0.29 -3.91 4.23
C VAL A 152 -0.34 -5.15 3.34
N SER A 153 0.77 -5.85 3.17
CA SER A 153 0.86 -7.07 2.35
C SER A 153 -0.11 -8.15 2.81
N ILE A 154 -0.25 -8.33 4.12
CA ILE A 154 -1.22 -9.29 4.71
C ILE A 154 -2.65 -8.81 4.49
N ALA A 155 -2.96 -7.55 4.76
CA ALA A 155 -4.30 -7.01 4.60
C ALA A 155 -4.77 -7.10 3.13
N LEU A 156 -3.89 -6.80 2.17
CA LEU A 156 -4.17 -6.97 0.73
C LEU A 156 -4.46 -8.43 0.38
N GLY A 157 -3.64 -9.36 0.87
CA GLY A 157 -3.83 -10.80 0.64
C GLY A 157 -5.11 -11.36 1.25
N ASN A 158 -5.46 -10.94 2.46
CA ASN A 158 -6.65 -11.40 3.18
C ASN A 158 -7.95 -10.85 2.58
N THR A 159 -7.93 -9.61 2.09
CA THR A 159 -9.11 -8.94 1.50
C THR A 159 -9.23 -9.15 -0.01
N GLY A 160 -8.17 -9.60 -0.67
CA GLY A 160 -8.11 -9.61 -2.13
C GLY A 160 -8.21 -8.21 -2.76
N CYS A 161 -7.96 -7.15 -1.99
CA CYS A 161 -7.95 -5.77 -2.47
C CYS A 161 -6.83 -5.59 -3.51
N GLN A 162 -7.20 -5.08 -4.69
CA GLN A 162 -6.26 -4.80 -5.78
C GLN A 162 -5.93 -3.31 -5.94
N VAL A 163 -6.41 -2.47 -5.02
CA VAL A 163 -6.06 -1.04 -4.99
C VAL A 163 -4.67 -0.89 -4.36
N PRO A 164 -3.73 -0.19 -5.01
CA PRO A 164 -2.41 0.05 -4.44
C PRO A 164 -2.49 0.73 -3.07
N LEU A 165 -1.83 0.15 -2.07
CA LEU A 165 -1.66 0.75 -0.75
C LEU A 165 -0.25 1.29 -0.59
N PHE A 166 -0.14 2.54 -0.14
CA PHE A 166 1.12 3.22 0.12
C PHE A 166 1.24 3.58 1.60
N VAL A 167 2.45 3.46 2.14
CA VAL A 167 2.84 3.97 3.45
C VAL A 167 3.74 5.18 3.24
N GLN A 168 3.38 6.32 3.84
CA GLN A 168 4.24 7.49 3.87
C GLN A 168 5.40 7.27 4.84
N ILE A 169 6.62 7.32 4.32
CA ILE A 169 7.86 7.16 5.08
C ILE A 169 8.67 8.45 5.08
N HIS A 170 9.68 8.51 5.95
CA HIS A 170 10.47 9.71 6.21
C HIS A 170 9.61 10.90 6.67
N HIS A 171 10.22 12.09 6.72
CA HIS A 171 9.49 13.31 7.05
C HIS A 171 8.44 13.64 5.99
N LYS A 172 7.22 14.01 6.43
CA LYS A 172 6.05 14.30 5.57
C LYS A 172 6.33 15.23 4.40
N TRP A 173 7.14 16.27 4.61
CA TRP A 173 7.49 17.25 3.57
C TRP A 173 8.28 16.65 2.40
N ARG A 174 8.93 15.48 2.59
CA ARG A 174 9.67 14.79 1.52
C ARG A 174 8.76 14.02 0.57
N ARG A 175 7.51 13.73 0.96
CA ARG A 175 6.55 12.97 0.15
C ARG A 175 7.15 11.65 -0.35
N MET A 176 7.79 10.90 0.54
CA MET A 176 8.35 9.59 0.24
C MET A 176 7.30 8.53 0.60
N TYR A 177 7.09 7.59 -0.30
CA TYR A 177 6.14 6.51 -0.11
C TYR A 177 6.78 5.19 -0.53
N VAL A 178 6.37 4.13 0.15
CA VAL A 178 6.60 2.75 -0.26
C VAL A 178 5.23 2.10 -0.31
N GLY A 179 4.98 1.25 -1.29
CA GLY A 179 3.66 0.67 -1.45
C GLY A 179 3.67 -0.69 -2.12
N GLU A 180 2.52 -1.31 -2.11
CA GLU A 180 2.31 -2.63 -2.68
C GLU A 180 0.91 -2.71 -3.32
N CYS A 181 0.81 -3.52 -4.36
CA CYS A 181 -0.45 -3.97 -4.93
C CYS A 181 -0.35 -5.46 -5.20
N GLN A 182 -1.41 -6.20 -4.87
CA GLN A 182 -1.51 -7.64 -5.14
C GLN A 182 -2.66 -7.91 -6.11
N GLY A 183 -2.45 -8.88 -6.99
CA GLY A 183 -3.46 -9.41 -7.89
C GLY A 183 -3.23 -10.89 -8.15
N PRO A 184 -4.10 -11.54 -8.95
CA PRO A 184 -3.96 -12.95 -9.27
C PRO A 184 -2.60 -13.22 -9.93
N GLY A 185 -1.75 -13.99 -9.25
CA GLY A 185 -0.43 -14.37 -9.76
C GLY A 185 0.59 -13.24 -9.89
N VAL A 186 0.28 -12.01 -9.44
CA VAL A 186 1.18 -10.86 -9.59
C VAL A 186 1.21 -9.99 -8.34
N ARG A 187 2.42 -9.51 -8.00
CA ARG A 187 2.66 -8.51 -6.96
C ARG A 187 3.46 -7.36 -7.57
N THR A 188 3.04 -6.14 -7.29
CA THR A 188 3.74 -4.93 -7.71
C THR A 188 4.19 -4.15 -6.49
N ASP A 189 5.50 -4.01 -6.31
CA ASP A 189 6.10 -3.17 -5.27
C ASP A 189 6.40 -1.78 -5.83
N PHE A 190 6.01 -0.75 -5.08
CA PHE A 190 6.24 0.65 -5.40
C PHE A 190 7.31 1.22 -4.47
N GLU A 191 8.49 1.49 -5.01
CA GLU A 191 9.62 2.01 -4.26
C GLU A 191 9.99 3.43 -4.69
N MET A 192 10.37 4.25 -3.73
CA MET A 192 10.92 5.59 -3.98
C MET A 192 12.32 5.71 -3.41
N VAL A 193 13.22 6.27 -4.21
CA VAL A 193 14.58 6.59 -3.79
C VAL A 193 14.82 8.09 -3.91
N HIS A 194 15.32 8.70 -2.84
CA HIS A 194 15.70 10.11 -2.84
C HIS A 194 17.23 10.25 -2.87
N LEU A 195 17.75 10.75 -3.99
CA LEU A 195 19.17 11.04 -4.15
C LEU A 195 19.45 12.51 -3.79
N ARG A 196 20.21 12.76 -2.72
CA ARG A 196 20.66 14.12 -2.35
C ARG A 196 21.52 14.77 -3.45
N LYS A 197 22.33 13.96 -4.12
CA LYS A 197 23.14 14.34 -5.28
C LYS A 197 23.00 13.21 -6.28
N VAL A 198 22.58 13.54 -7.50
CA VAL A 198 22.55 12.56 -8.59
C VAL A 198 24.01 12.28 -8.99
N PRO A 199 24.51 11.04 -8.87
CA PRO A 199 25.82 10.67 -9.39
C PRO A 199 25.92 11.02 -10.88
N ASN A 200 27.08 11.50 -11.33
CA ASN A 200 27.27 11.94 -12.73
C ASN A 200 26.96 10.81 -13.76
N GLN A 201 27.15 9.56 -13.36
CA GLN A 201 26.78 8.41 -14.18
C GLN A 201 25.26 8.32 -14.44
N TYR A 202 24.40 8.90 -13.61
CA TYR A 202 22.93 8.84 -13.77
C TYR A 202 22.34 10.11 -14.40
N THR A 203 23.16 11.06 -14.83
CA THR A 203 22.69 12.30 -15.48
C THR A 203 22.52 12.17 -16.99
N HIS A 204 22.87 11.01 -17.56
CA HIS A 204 22.78 10.75 -19.00
C HIS A 204 22.05 9.44 -19.26
N LEU A 205 21.36 9.37 -20.40
CA LEU A 205 20.59 8.19 -20.83
C LEU A 205 21.45 6.92 -20.85
N SER A 206 22.73 7.03 -21.26
CA SER A 206 23.66 5.90 -21.30
C SER A 206 23.83 5.23 -19.94
N GLY A 207 24.06 6.01 -18.88
CA GLY A 207 24.24 5.42 -17.55
C GLY A 207 22.92 5.00 -16.89
N LEU A 208 21.78 5.59 -17.27
CA LEU A 208 20.47 5.03 -16.90
C LEU A 208 20.24 3.66 -17.55
N LEU A 209 20.64 3.49 -18.82
CA LEU A 209 20.59 2.19 -19.51
C LEU A 209 21.52 1.16 -18.86
N ASP A 210 22.70 1.57 -18.39
CA ASP A 210 23.63 0.67 -17.71
C ASP A 210 23.06 0.17 -16.37
N ILE A 211 22.40 1.03 -15.59
CA ILE A 211 21.65 0.61 -14.38
C ILE A 211 20.57 -0.40 -14.76
N PHE A 212 19.76 -0.09 -15.76
CA PHE A 212 18.66 -0.94 -16.19
C PHE A 212 19.17 -2.34 -16.57
N LYS A 213 20.24 -2.40 -17.37
CA LYS A 213 20.90 -3.67 -17.73
C LYS A 213 21.43 -4.41 -16.50
N SER A 214 22.09 -3.72 -15.57
CA SER A 214 22.61 -4.37 -14.35
C SER A 214 21.50 -5.01 -13.51
N LYS A 215 20.33 -4.37 -13.45
CA LYS A 215 19.17 -4.94 -12.75
C LYS A 215 18.59 -6.14 -13.48
N ILE A 216 18.49 -6.12 -14.81
CA ILE A 216 18.00 -7.29 -15.58
C ILE A 216 18.93 -8.50 -15.40
N VAL A 217 20.24 -8.28 -15.46
CA VAL A 217 21.23 -9.37 -15.37
C VAL A 217 21.23 -10.00 -13.98
N SER A 218 20.85 -9.28 -12.92
CA SER A 218 20.73 -9.85 -11.57
C SER A 218 19.49 -10.72 -11.35
N TRP A 219 18.58 -10.85 -12.32
CA TRP A 219 17.42 -11.76 -12.27
C TRP A 219 17.70 -13.15 -12.90
N HIS A 220 18.94 -13.42 -13.32
CA HIS A 220 19.42 -14.75 -13.71
C HIS A 220 20.49 -15.25 -12.74
#